data_AF-A0A7K0XFZ8-F1
#
_entry.id   AF-A0A7K0XFZ8-F1
#
_cell.length_a   1.000
_cell.length_b   1.000
_cell.length_c   1.000
_cell.angle_alpha   90.00
_cell.angle_beta   90.00
_cell.angle_gamma   90.00
#
_symmetry.space_group_name_H-M   'P 1'
#
loop_
_entity.id
_entity.type
_entity.pdbx_description
1 polymer ?
#
loop_
_entity_poly.entity_id
_entity_poly.type
_entity_poly.pdbx_seq_one_letter_code
_entity_poly.pdbx_strand_id
1 'polypeptide(L)' 'MSTNSFNSKSTLDVSGKSYEIFDISKIEGASNLPFSLKILLENLLRTEDGANITSAHIKALAQWDPTTEPDTEIQFT' A
#
# COMPACT_ATOMS: atom_id res chain seq x y z
N MET A 1 -4.14 13.42 5.82
CA MET A 1 -5.05 12.35 5.37
C MET A 1 -4.53 11.85 4.03
N SER A 2 -4.53 10.53 3.80
CA SER A 2 -4.07 9.96 2.53
C SER A 2 -4.76 10.62 1.33
N THR A 3 -4.00 10.89 0.27
CA THR A 3 -4.56 11.36 -1.00
C THR A 3 -5.42 10.28 -1.68
N ASN A 4 -5.28 9.02 -1.27
CA ASN A 4 -6.09 7.88 -1.72
C ASN A 4 -6.13 7.77 -3.25
N SER A 5 -4.99 7.94 -3.93
CA SER A 5 -4.94 8.02 -5.40
C SER A 5 -5.38 6.73 -6.10
N PHE A 6 -5.33 5.60 -5.39
CA PHE A 6 -5.76 4.28 -5.86
C PHE A 6 -7.20 3.92 -5.51
N ASN A 7 -7.97 4.82 -4.86
CA ASN A 7 -9.31 4.53 -4.35
C ASN A 7 -9.35 3.26 -3.47
N SER A 8 -8.29 3.04 -2.69
CA SER A 8 -8.09 1.85 -1.85
C SER A 8 -8.78 1.96 -0.50
N LYS A 9 -9.05 3.18 -0.02
CA LYS A 9 -9.85 3.42 1.19
C LYS A 9 -11.20 2.72 1.09
N SER A 10 -11.52 1.91 2.09
CA SER A 10 -12.72 1.08 2.15
C SER A 10 -13.23 0.94 3.59
N THR A 11 -14.45 0.46 3.73
CA THR A 11 -15.05 0.10 5.03
C THR A 11 -15.14 -1.41 5.13
N LEU A 12 -14.61 -1.96 6.22
CA LEU A 12 -14.73 -3.37 6.58
C LEU A 12 -15.69 -3.49 7.77
N ASP A 13 -16.81 -4.16 7.56
CA ASP A 13 -17.77 -4.45 8.62
C ASP A 13 -17.50 -5.82 9.25
N VAL A 14 -17.24 -5.83 10.56
CA VAL A 14 -16.99 -7.05 11.34
C VAL A 14 -17.91 -7.05 12.55
N SER A 15 -18.87 -7.97 12.56
CA SER A 15 -19.81 -8.16 13.69
C SER A 15 -20.51 -6.86 14.13
N GLY A 16 -20.94 -6.05 13.16
CA GLY A 16 -21.63 -4.78 13.42
C GLY A 16 -20.71 -3.61 13.81
N LYS A 17 -19.39 -3.77 13.73
CA LYS A 17 -18.42 -2.69 13.84
C LYS A 17 -17.80 -2.38 12.49
N SER A 18 -17.76 -1.11 12.14
CA SER A 18 -17.15 -0.64 10.89
C SER A 18 -15.73 -0.16 11.15
N TYR A 19 -14.81 -0.63 10.31
CA TYR A 19 -13.40 -0.24 10.31
C TYR A 19 -13.06 0.43 9.00
N GLU A 20 -12.33 1.54 9.04
CA GLU A 20 -11.68 2.09 7.86
C GLU A 20 -10.40 1.32 7.57
N ILE A 21 -10.25 0.84 6.35
CA ILE A 21 -9.05 0.13 5.88
C ILE A 21 -8.56 0.72 4.55
N PHE A 22 -7.29 0.48 4.24
CA PHE A 22 -6.75 0.66 2.89
C PHE A 22 -6.61 -0.72 2.25
N ASP A 23 -7.55 -1.07 1.38
CA ASP A 23 -7.67 -2.40 0.79
C ASP A 23 -6.59 -2.62 -0.29
N ILE A 24 -5.53 -3.35 0.09
CA ILE A 24 -4.41 -3.68 -0.80
C ILE A 24 -4.82 -4.59 -1.97
N SER A 25 -5.97 -5.28 -1.90
CA SER A 25 -6.41 -6.17 -2.98
C SER A 25 -6.80 -5.40 -4.26
N LYS A 26 -7.04 -4.09 -4.14
CA LYS A 26 -7.28 -3.18 -5.26
C LYS A 26 -6.00 -2.82 -6.03
N ILE A 27 -4.83 -3.23 -5.53
CA ILE A 27 -3.53 -2.94 -6.15
C ILE A 27 -3.04 -4.18 -6.91
N GLU A 28 -2.83 -4.02 -8.21
CA GLU A 28 -2.26 -5.07 -9.06
C GLU A 28 -0.86 -5.48 -8.57
N GLY A 29 -0.62 -6.79 -8.45
CA GLY A 29 0.65 -7.35 -7.94
C GLY A 29 0.68 -7.57 -6.42
N ALA A 30 -0.22 -6.95 -5.65
CA ALA A 30 -0.24 -7.05 -4.19
C ALA A 30 -0.39 -8.49 -3.67
N SER A 31 -1.10 -9.36 -4.40
CA SER A 31 -1.25 -10.78 -4.04
C SER A 31 0.07 -11.54 -4.00
N ASN A 32 1.01 -11.17 -4.86
CA ASN A 32 2.29 -11.86 -5.08
C ASN A 32 3.36 -11.42 -4.07
N LEU A 33 3.12 -10.34 -3.34
CA LEU A 33 4.06 -9.84 -2.35
C LEU A 33 4.20 -10.80 -1.15
N PRO A 34 5.43 -10.98 -0.62
CA PRO A 34 5.64 -11.53 0.71
C PRO A 34 4.81 -10.78 1.77
N PHE A 35 4.43 -11.46 2.85
CA PHE A 35 3.57 -10.89 3.89
C PHE A 35 4.10 -9.57 4.46
N SER A 36 5.41 -9.45 4.70
CA SER A 36 6.02 -8.20 5.18
C SER A 36 5.83 -7.03 4.21
N LEU A 37 5.97 -7.27 2.91
CA LEU A 37 5.78 -6.23 1.88
C LEU A 37 4.31 -5.86 1.70
N LYS A 38 3.36 -6.77 1.99
CA LYS A 38 1.93 -6.45 2.06
C LYS A 38 1.63 -5.44 3.17
N ILE A 39 2.28 -5.58 4.33
CA ILE A 39 2.14 -4.61 5.43
C ILE A 39 2.73 -3.26 5.05
N LEU A 40 3.91 -3.25 4.41
CA LEU A 40 4.50 -2.02 3.89
C LEU A 40 3.57 -1.36 2.86
N LEU A 41 2.99 -2.13 1.94
CA LEU A 41 2.06 -1.62 0.94
C LEU A 41 0.82 -0.96 1.57
N GLU A 42 0.22 -1.59 2.58
CA GLU A 42 -0.91 -0.98 3.31
C GLU A 42 -0.50 0.35 3.95
N ASN A 43 0.69 0.38 4.58
CA ASN A 43 1.22 1.59 5.19
C ASN A 43 1.29 2.71 4.15
N LEU A 44 1.91 2.47 2.99
CA LEU A 44 2.04 3.48 1.94
C LEU A 44 0.70 3.99 1.42
N LEU A 45 -0.29 3.11 1.24
CA LEU A 45 -1.64 3.55 0.84
C LEU A 45 -2.27 4.47 1.90
N ARG A 46 -2.09 4.14 3.17
CA ARG A 46 -2.66 4.88 4.31
C ARG A 46 -1.96 6.21 4.56
N THR A 47 -0.71 6.37 4.14
CA THR A 47 0.13 7.55 4.40
C THR A 47 0.53 8.32 3.14
N GLU A 48 -0.02 7.97 1.97
CA GLU A 48 0.20 8.67 0.71
C GLU A 48 -0.07 10.19 0.85
N ASP A 49 0.96 11.00 0.63
CA ASP A 49 0.90 12.46 0.73
C ASP A 49 1.29 13.17 -0.57
N GLY A 50 1.75 12.42 -1.58
CA GLY A 50 2.18 12.93 -2.88
C GLY A 50 3.56 13.61 -2.87
N ALA A 51 4.25 13.64 -1.73
CA ALA A 51 5.58 14.23 -1.60
C ALA A 51 6.59 13.20 -1.07
N ASN A 52 6.39 12.68 0.14
CA ASN A 52 7.25 11.67 0.75
C ASN A 52 6.81 10.26 0.35
N ILE A 53 5.49 10.05 0.26
CA ILE A 53 4.89 8.79 -0.16
C ILE A 53 4.04 9.09 -1.38
N THR A 54 4.55 8.64 -2.52
CA THR A 54 3.98 8.91 -3.83
C THR A 54 3.31 7.67 -4.41
N SER A 55 2.39 7.88 -5.36
CA SER A 55 1.83 6.78 -6.15
C SER A 55 2.89 5.98 -6.91
N ALA A 56 4.05 6.58 -7.22
CA ALA A 56 5.18 5.88 -7.81
C ALA A 56 5.81 4.87 -6.83
N HIS A 57 6.01 5.24 -5.56
CA HIS A 57 6.50 4.31 -4.54
C HIS A 57 5.57 3.11 -4.35
N ILE A 58 4.25 3.37 -4.31
CA ILE A 58 3.23 2.32 -4.17
C ILE A 58 3.27 1.35 -5.35
N LYS A 59 3.36 1.86 -6.59
CA LYS A 59 3.48 1.03 -7.80
C LYS A 59 4.78 0.23 -7.84
N ALA A 60 5.89 0.86 -7.50
CA ALA A 60 7.20 0.19 -7.46
C ALA A 60 7.19 -0.98 -6.47
N LEU A 61 6.65 -0.77 -5.26
CA LEU A 61 6.54 -1.83 -4.26
C LEU A 61 5.58 -2.95 -4.71
N ALA A 62 4.46 -2.63 -5.36
CA ALA A 62 3.52 -3.62 -5.85
C ALA A 62 4.10 -4.52 -6.96
N GLN A 63 5.11 -4.02 -7.68
CA GLN A 63 5.83 -4.73 -8.75
C GLN A 63 7.20 -5.25 -8.26
N TRP A 64 7.37 -5.43 -6.95
CA TRP A 64 8.63 -5.88 -6.36
C TRP A 64 9.11 -7.22 -6.96
N ASP A 65 10.37 -7.25 -7.37
CA ASP A 65 11.07 -8.42 -7.87
C ASP A 65 12.23 -8.78 -6.92
N PRO A 66 12.23 -9.97 -6.28
CA PRO A 66 13.29 -10.40 -5.36
C PRO A 66 14.67 -10.50 -5.98
N THR A 67 14.77 -10.56 -7.31
CA THR A 67 16.04 -10.70 -8.03
C THR A 67 16.66 -9.37 -8.44
N THR A 68 15.92 -8.27 -8.28
CA THR A 68 16.39 -6.93 -8.59
C THR A 68 17.15 -6.31 -7.43
N GLU A 69 18.21 -5.56 -7.72
CA GLU A 69 18.90 -4.77 -6.71
C GLU A 69 17.96 -3.64 -6.26
N PRO A 70 17.71 -3.49 -4.94
CA PRO A 70 16.85 -2.42 -4.46
C PRO A 70 17.50 -1.06 -4.70
N ASP A 71 16.84 -0.18 -5.46
CA ASP A 71 17.31 1.17 -5.77
C ASP A 71 16.39 2.27 -5.21
N THR A 72 15.26 1.89 -4.61
CA THR A 72 14.22 2.78 -4.12
C THR A 72 14.11 2.72 -2.60
N GLU A 73 14.39 3.84 -1.93
CA GLU A 73 14.18 3.98 -0.48
C GLU A 73 12.72 4.37 -0.19
N ILE A 74 12.12 3.74 0.82
CA ILE A 74 10.73 3.95 1.19
C ILE A 74 10.65 4.30 2.68
N GLN A 75 9.95 5.39 3.00
CA GLN A 75 9.68 5.76 4.39
C GLN A 75 8.59 4.88 5.03
N PHE A 76 8.75 4.54 6.31
CA PHE A 76 7.79 3.76 7.11
C PHE A 76 7.48 4.49 8.42
N THR A 77 6.19 4.80 8.67
CA THR A 77 5.72 5.58 9.82
C THR A 77 4.37 5.10 10.36
#